data_AF-A0A7J9K459-F1
#
_entry.id   AF-A0A7J9K459-F1
#
_cell.length_a   1.000
_cell.length_b   1.000
_cell.length_c   1.000
_cell.angle_alpha   90.00
_cell.angle_beta   90.00
_cell.angle_gamma   90.00
#
_symmetry.space_group_name_H-M   'P 1'
#
loop_
_entity.id
_entity.type
_entity.pdbx_description
1 polymer ?
#
loop_
_entity_poly.entity_id
_entity_poly.type
_entity_poly.pdbx_seq_one_letter_code
_entity_poly.pdbx_strand_id
1 'polypeptide(L)' 'MPIKVIAEGVESMDGQIWINDKQGKSAKILKNVDTTAYYNLFADQLGNQNRSAVLGSYDEQRTMWNRPNQTAL' A
#
# COMPACT_ATOMS: atom_id res chain seq x y z
N MET A 1 23.25 0.28 -1.70
CA MET A 1 23.56 1.09 -2.90
C MET A 1 23.25 2.52 -2.55
N PRO A 2 24.17 3.47 -2.76
CA PRO A 2 23.88 4.87 -2.49
C PRO A 2 22.82 5.39 -3.45
N ILE A 3 21.87 6.15 -2.93
CA ILE A 3 20.82 6.81 -3.70
C ILE A 3 20.84 8.32 -3.45
N LYS A 4 20.55 9.09 -4.50
CA LYS A 4 20.38 10.55 -4.44
C LYS A 4 19.04 10.92 -5.08
N VAL A 5 18.30 11.83 -4.46
CA VAL A 5 17.11 12.44 -5.07
C VAL A 5 17.52 13.75 -5.71
N ILE A 6 17.11 13.99 -6.96
CA ILE A 6 17.33 15.26 -7.65
C ILE A 6 16.28 16.27 -7.18
N ALA A 7 16.74 17.47 -6.84
CA ALA A 7 15.92 18.58 -6.37
C ALA A 7 16.64 19.90 -6.67
N GLU A 8 16.93 20.13 -7.95
CA GLU A 8 17.75 21.25 -8.44
C GLU A 8 16.88 22.40 -8.99
N GLY A 9 15.55 22.28 -8.89
CA GLY A 9 14.60 23.27 -9.39
C GLY A 9 14.26 23.09 -10.88
N VAL A 10 14.61 21.93 -11.45
CA VAL A 10 14.28 21.57 -12.83
C VAL A 10 13.10 20.61 -12.79
N GLU A 11 11.90 21.11 -13.09
CA GLU A 11 10.64 20.38 -12.91
C GLU A 11 10.61 19.00 -13.58
N SER A 12 11.27 18.83 -14.74
CA SER A 12 11.33 17.55 -15.44
C SER A 12 12.25 16.50 -14.78
N MET A 13 13.13 16.93 -13.87
CA MET A 13 14.15 16.08 -13.23
C MET A 13 13.94 15.92 -11.73
N ASP A 14 13.33 16.91 -11.08
CA ASP A 14 13.09 16.89 -9.65
C ASP A 14 12.23 15.68 -9.25
N GLY A 15 12.67 14.96 -8.22
CA GLY A 15 12.06 13.71 -7.75
C GLY A 15 12.65 12.42 -8.33
N GLN A 16 13.50 12.50 -9.36
CA GLN A 16 14.21 11.32 -9.86
C GLN A 16 15.20 10.78 -8.82
N ILE A 17 15.33 9.45 -8.77
CA ILE A 17 16.28 8.74 -7.90
C ILE A 17 17.45 8.23 -8.72
N TRP A 18 18.64 8.73 -8.45
CA TRP A 18 19.88 8.22 -9.04
C TRP A 18 20.49 7.15 -8.13
N ILE A 19 20.79 5.99 -8.71
CA ILE A 19 21.36 4.84 -8.02
C ILE A 19 22.87 4.79 -8.30
N ASN A 20 23.67 4.43 -7.30
CA ASN A 20 25.13 4.39 -7.34
C ASN A 20 25.79 5.77 -7.49
N ASP A 21 25.13 6.80 -6.98
CA ASP A 21 25.73 8.13 -6.85
C ASP A 21 26.83 8.13 -5.78
N LYS A 22 27.98 8.72 -6.07
CA LYS A 22 29.14 8.78 -5.15
C LYS A 22 28.83 9.53 -3.84
N GLN A 23 27.81 10.39 -3.83
CA GLN A 23 27.42 11.23 -2.68
C GLN A 23 26.03 10.88 -2.12
N GLY A 24 25.46 9.74 -2.50
CA GLY A 24 24.12 9.32 -2.06
C GLY A 24 24.08 8.67 -0.67
N LYS A 25 22.89 8.64 -0.06
CA LYS A 25 22.64 7.87 1.18
C LYS A 25 22.49 6.38 0.87
N SER A 26 23.04 5.52 1.73
CA SER A 26 22.96 4.07 1.52
C SER A 26 21.55 3.54 1.81
N ALA A 27 20.96 2.84 0.83
CA ALA A 27 19.71 2.12 0.97
C ALA A 27 19.82 0.70 0.39
N LYS A 28 18.97 -0.22 0.89
CA LYS A 28 18.74 -1.53 0.25
C LYS A 28 17.68 -1.34 -0.83
N ILE A 29 18.00 -1.73 -2.06
CA ILE A 29 17.10 -1.61 -3.21
C ILE A 29 16.63 -3.01 -3.59
N LEU A 30 15.32 -3.23 -3.58
CA LEU A 30 14.71 -4.44 -4.10
C LEU A 30 14.66 -4.33 -5.63
N LYS A 31 15.52 -5.09 -6.33
CA LYS A 31 15.62 -5.04 -7.80
C LYS A 31 14.62 -5.94 -8.51
N ASN A 32 14.22 -7.03 -7.87
CA ASN A 32 13.28 -7.99 -8.41
C ASN A 32 12.41 -8.53 -7.27
N VAL A 33 11.20 -8.94 -7.62
CA VAL A 33 10.27 -9.63 -6.75
C VAL A 33 9.73 -10.84 -7.50
N ASP A 34 9.53 -11.95 -6.81
CA ASP A 34 8.72 -13.03 -7.36
C ASP A 34 7.27 -12.54 -7.42
N THR A 35 6.82 -12.19 -8.62
CA THR A 35 5.50 -11.63 -8.86
C THR A 35 4.39 -12.61 -8.48
N THR A 36 4.60 -13.91 -8.74
CA THR A 36 3.60 -14.95 -8.45
C THR A 36 3.47 -15.14 -6.95
N ALA A 37 4.59 -15.24 -6.23
CA ALA A 37 4.57 -15.34 -4.77
C ALA A 37 3.97 -14.10 -4.13
N TYR A 38 4.30 -12.89 -4.63
CA TYR A 38 3.73 -11.64 -4.14
C TYR A 38 2.21 -11.59 -4.31
N TYR A 39 1.70 -11.90 -5.50
CA TYR A 39 0.26 -11.87 -5.76
C TYR A 39 -0.50 -12.95 -4.98
N ASN A 40 0.07 -14.14 -4.82
CA ASN A 40 -0.52 -15.18 -3.98
C ASN A 40 -0.66 -14.70 -2.53
N LEU A 41 0.42 -14.16 -1.95
CA LEU A 41 0.38 -13.60 -0.59
C LEU A 41 -0.65 -12.47 -0.48
N PHE A 42 -0.73 -11.59 -1.48
CA PHE A 42 -1.68 -10.48 -1.49
C PHE A 42 -3.13 -10.96 -1.55
N ALA A 43 -3.44 -11.93 -2.41
CA ALA A 43 -4.77 -12.52 -2.53
C ALA A 43 -5.19 -13.24 -1.24
N ASP A 44 -4.28 -13.99 -0.62
CA ASP A 44 -4.53 -14.66 0.67
C ASP A 44 -4.86 -13.65 1.78
N GLN A 45 -4.17 -12.51 1.81
CA GLN A 45 -4.47 -11.43 2.76
C GLN A 45 -5.81 -10.75 2.48
N LEU A 46 -6.18 -10.55 1.21
CA LEU A 46 -7.48 -9.98 0.84
C LEU A 46 -8.65 -10.93 1.15
N GLY A 47 -8.46 -12.23 0.95
CA GLY A 47 -9.45 -13.25 1.30
C GLY A 47 -9.56 -13.54 2.79
N ASN A 48 -8.65 -12.98 3.61
CA ASN A 48 -8.66 -13.18 5.05
C ASN A 48 -9.79 -12.37 5.70
N GLN A 49 -10.89 -13.07 6.00
CA GLN A 49 -12.10 -12.54 6.62
C GLN A 49 -11.87 -11.85 7.97
N ASN A 50 -10.73 -12.09 8.64
CA ASN A 50 -10.39 -11.40 9.89
C ASN A 50 -9.80 -9.99 9.68
N ARG A 51 -9.53 -9.57 8.44
CA ARG A 51 -8.79 -8.32 8.13
C ARG A 51 -9.35 -7.51 6.96
N SER A 52 -10.04 -8.11 6.01
CA SER A 52 -10.97 -7.37 5.16
C SER A 52 -12.05 -6.79 6.07
N ALA A 53 -12.33 -5.49 6.00
CA ALA A 53 -13.54 -4.94 6.61
C ALA A 53 -14.66 -5.91 6.24
N VAL A 54 -15.24 -6.57 7.23
CA VAL A 54 -16.31 -7.55 7.02
C VAL A 54 -17.51 -6.71 6.60
N LEU A 55 -17.53 -6.34 5.32
CA LEU A 55 -18.77 -6.01 4.65
C LEU A 55 -19.52 -7.34 4.72
N GLY A 56 -20.54 -7.40 5.58
CA GLY A 56 -21.54 -8.45 5.45
C GLY A 56 -22.05 -8.46 4.02
N SER A 57 -22.78 -9.50 3.64
CA SER A 57 -23.56 -9.47 2.42
C SER A 57 -24.32 -8.14 2.28
N TYR A 58 -24.59 -7.71 1.05
CA TYR A 58 -25.32 -6.47 0.79
C TYR A 58 -26.58 -6.35 1.65
N ASP A 59 -27.29 -7.46 1.89
CA ASP A 59 -28.49 -7.51 2.72
C ASP A 59 -28.21 -7.32 4.22
N GLU A 60 -27.14 -7.93 4.76
CA GLU A 60 -26.71 -7.73 6.15
C GLU A 60 -26.30 -6.28 6.39
N GLN A 61 -25.54 -5.72 5.45
CA GLN A 61 -25.04 -4.35 5.54
C GLN A 61 -26.16 -3.32 5.38
N ARG A 62 -27.09 -3.54 4.44
CA ARG A 62 -28.31 -2.77 4.28
C ARG A 62 -29.18 -2.82 5.54
N THR A 63 -29.28 -3.98 6.18
CA THR A 63 -30.01 -4.15 7.44
C THR A 63 -29.36 -3.34 8.57
N MET A 64 -28.03 -3.34 8.66
CA MET A 64 -27.29 -2.57 9.65
C MET A 64 -27.45 -1.05 9.45
N TRP A 65 -27.33 -0.54 8.23
CA TRP A 65 -27.46 0.89 7.92
C TRP A 65 -28.88 1.43 8.12
N ASN A 66 -29.90 0.59 7.93
CA ASN A 66 -31.29 0.97 8.12
C ASN A 66 -31.76 0.83 9.58
N ARG A 67 -30.91 0.38 10.50
CA ARG A 67 -31.23 0.39 11.94
C ARG A 67 -30.97 1.79 12.50
N PRO A 68 -31.97 2.48 13.06
CA PRO A 68 -31.72 3.73 13.79
C PRO A 68 -30.80 3.45 14.98
N ASN A 69 -29.81 4.34 15.20
CA ASN A 69 -28.87 4.22 16.30
C ASN A 69 -29.62 4.11 17.63
N GLN A 70 -29.55 2.95 18.29
CA GLN A 70 -29.92 2.85 19.69
C GLN A 70 -28.78 3.49 20.48
N THR A 71 -28.99 4.72 20.94
CA THR A 71 -28.12 5.37 21.92
C THR A 71 -28.00 4.41 23.10
N ALA A 72 -26.78 3.96 23.41
CA ALA A 72 -26.50 3.15 24.58
C ALA A 72 -26.95 3.93 25.83
N LEU A 73 -27.84 3.33 26.62
CA LEU A 73 -28.12 3.69 28.01
C LEU A 73 -27.20 2.89 28.92
#